data_AF-A0A3D5A851-F1
#
_entry.id   AF-A0A3D5A851-F1
#
_cell.length_a   1.000
_cell.length_b   1.000
_cell.length_c   1.000
_cell.angle_alpha   90.00
_cell.angle_beta   90.00
_cell.angle_gamma   90.00
#
_symmetry.space_group_name_H-M   'P 1'
#
loop_
_entity.id
_entity.type
_entity.pdbx_description
1 polymer ?
#
loop_
_entity_poly.entity_id
_entity_poly.type
_entity_poly.pdbx_seq_one_letter_code
_entity_poly.pdbx_strand_id
1 'polypeptide(L)'
;MEEEKNNMEARIILYNQHYGFLENPTNFNFDRHPHRLIIKNYALRNKDRKIYENYLNNFFPNEAAQELANFDSEITHVVALSNKDVSVWLLENQVKLLQSDINETDKDAIFKVLHIADGENPDAYLEEEGGFILKNISPLKIVDLPYRVWLNKSSAYAKNVRL
;
A
#
# COMPACT_ATOMS: atom_id res chain seq x y z
N MET A 1 -8.99 16.47 8.83
CA MET A 1 -9.70 16.38 7.54
C MET A 1 -9.09 17.31 6.50
N GLU A 2 -8.93 18.61 6.78
CA GLU A 2 -8.24 19.54 5.85
C GLU A 2 -6.76 19.18 5.64
N GLU A 3 -6.01 18.99 6.72
CA GLU A 3 -4.56 18.71 6.67
C GLU A 3 -4.23 17.39 5.95
N GLU A 4 -5.02 16.35 6.22
CA GLU A 4 -4.94 15.04 5.57
C GLU A 4 -5.25 15.16 4.07
N LYS A 5 -6.28 15.92 3.69
CA LYS A 5 -6.59 16.17 2.27
C LYS A 5 -5.48 16.95 1.57
N ASN A 6 -4.93 17.97 2.22
CA ASN A 6 -3.79 18.75 1.69
C ASN A 6 -2.55 17.86 1.52
N ASN A 7 -2.33 16.91 2.44
CA ASN A 7 -1.27 15.92 2.32
C ASN A 7 -1.51 14.99 1.11
N MET A 8 -2.73 14.50 0.90
CA MET A 8 -3.07 13.69 -0.29
C MET A 8 -2.80 14.44 -1.60
N GLU A 9 -3.26 15.69 -1.72
CA GLU A 9 -3.03 16.51 -2.90
C GLU A 9 -1.53 16.77 -3.15
N ALA A 10 -0.76 17.04 -2.09
CA ALA A 10 0.69 17.19 -2.18
C ALA A 10 1.37 15.90 -2.67
N ARG A 11 0.91 14.72 -2.26
CA ARG A 11 1.41 13.43 -2.77
C ARG A 11 1.08 13.21 -4.23
N ILE A 12 -0.13 13.54 -4.67
CA ILE A 12 -0.51 13.46 -6.08
C ILE A 12 0.44 14.32 -6.93
N ILE A 13 0.73 15.55 -6.49
CA ILE A 13 1.66 16.46 -7.19
C ILE A 13 3.07 15.86 -7.25
N LEU A 14 3.60 15.39 -6.11
CA LEU A 14 4.94 14.80 -6.03
C LEU A 14 5.10 13.60 -6.98
N TYR A 15 4.15 12.65 -6.95
CA TYR A 15 4.23 11.47 -7.80
C TYR A 15 3.99 11.84 -9.26
N ASN A 16 3.17 12.85 -9.55
CA ASN A 16 2.97 13.31 -10.91
C ASN A 16 4.24 13.95 -11.47
N GLN A 17 5.01 14.67 -10.66
CA GLN A 17 6.33 15.17 -11.09
C GLN A 17 7.31 14.04 -11.44
N HIS A 18 7.21 12.90 -10.75
CA HIS A 18 8.06 11.75 -11.02
C HIS A 18 7.59 10.91 -12.22
N TYR A 19 6.28 10.74 -12.40
CA TYR A 19 5.69 9.79 -13.35
C TYR A 19 4.94 10.41 -14.53
N GLY A 20 4.50 11.66 -14.44
CA GLY A 20 3.69 12.34 -15.48
C GLY A 20 2.31 11.72 -15.72
N PHE A 21 1.72 11.05 -14.73
CA PHE A 21 0.47 10.29 -14.89
C PHE A 21 -0.79 11.15 -15.09
N LEU A 22 -0.77 12.44 -14.75
CA LEU A 22 -1.90 13.34 -15.01
C LEU A 22 -2.00 13.71 -16.49
N GLU A 23 -0.85 13.90 -17.15
CA GLU A 23 -0.79 14.20 -18.58
C GLU A 23 -0.91 12.94 -19.43
N ASN A 24 -0.46 11.79 -18.91
CA ASN A 24 -0.44 10.52 -19.64
C ASN A 24 -1.03 9.35 -18.83
N PRO A 25 -2.30 9.43 -18.40
CA PRO A 25 -2.90 8.42 -17.52
C PRO A 25 -2.99 7.02 -18.15
N THR A 26 -3.10 6.93 -19.47
CA THR A 26 -3.19 5.66 -20.21
C THR A 26 -1.88 4.87 -20.27
N ASN A 27 -0.76 5.48 -19.87
CA ASN A 27 0.54 4.80 -19.84
C ASN A 27 0.68 3.86 -18.63
N PHE A 28 -0.25 3.93 -17.69
CA PHE A 28 -0.24 3.13 -16.48
C PHE A 28 -1.37 2.12 -16.53
N ASN A 29 -1.04 0.85 -16.26
CA ASN A 29 -2.07 -0.14 -15.99
C ASN A 29 -2.80 0.20 -14.68
N PHE A 30 -4.01 -0.34 -14.52
CA PHE A 30 -4.84 -0.10 -13.34
C PHE A 30 -4.07 -0.35 -12.03
N ASP A 31 -3.40 -1.49 -11.93
CA ASP A 31 -2.72 -1.91 -10.69
C ASP A 31 -1.59 -0.97 -10.27
N ARG A 32 -0.84 -0.41 -11.23
CA ARG A 32 0.31 0.47 -11.01
C ARG A 32 -0.01 1.95 -11.20
N HIS A 33 -1.28 2.32 -11.30
CA HIS A 33 -1.66 3.73 -11.49
C HIS A 33 -1.37 4.55 -10.21
N PRO A 34 -0.42 5.51 -10.23
CA PRO A 34 0.02 6.20 -9.01
C PRO A 34 -1.11 6.96 -8.30
N HIS A 35 -1.91 7.69 -9.07
CA HIS A 35 -3.06 8.44 -8.56
C HIS A 35 -4.06 7.54 -7.79
N ARG A 36 -4.32 6.35 -8.34
CA ARG A 36 -5.27 5.39 -7.76
C ARG A 36 -4.77 4.91 -6.41
N LEU A 37 -3.50 4.54 -6.32
CA LEU A 37 -2.88 4.05 -5.10
C LEU A 37 -2.86 5.13 -4.01
N ILE A 38 -2.51 6.38 -4.36
CA ILE A 38 -2.52 7.49 -3.39
C ILE A 38 -3.93 7.71 -2.81
N ILE A 39 -4.97 7.70 -3.67
CA ILE A 39 -6.35 7.88 -3.22
C ILE A 39 -6.84 6.66 -2.44
N LYS A 40 -6.52 5.44 -2.87
CA LYS A 40 -6.84 4.19 -2.14
C LYS A 40 -6.25 4.24 -0.73
N ASN A 41 -4.98 4.62 -0.59
CA ASN A 41 -4.30 4.71 0.70
C ASN A 41 -4.94 5.75 1.60
N TYR A 42 -5.26 6.92 1.04
CA TYR A 42 -5.96 7.95 1.77
C TYR A 42 -7.30 7.44 2.32
N ALA A 43 -8.10 6.79 1.47
CA ALA A 43 -9.39 6.22 1.85
C ALA A 43 -9.27 5.10 2.90
N LEU A 44 -8.31 4.17 2.75
CA LEU A 44 -8.08 3.05 3.68
C LEU A 44 -7.67 3.53 5.08
N ARG A 45 -6.83 4.55 5.16
CA ARG A 45 -6.35 5.12 6.43
C ARG A 45 -7.44 5.90 7.17
N ASN A 46 -8.26 6.63 6.42
CA ASN A 46 -9.38 7.42 6.96
C ASN A 46 -10.67 6.61 7.12
N LYS A 47 -10.67 5.34 6.74
CA LYS A 47 -11.86 4.46 6.72
C LYS A 47 -13.02 5.05 5.89
N ASP A 48 -12.71 5.78 4.83
CA ASP A 48 -13.68 6.48 4.00
C ASP A 48 -13.76 5.86 2.61
N ARG A 49 -14.63 4.86 2.49
CA ARG A 49 -14.92 4.17 1.23
C ARG A 49 -15.39 5.12 0.12
N LYS A 50 -16.17 6.17 0.45
CA LYS A 50 -16.81 7.05 -0.54
C LYS A 50 -15.79 7.81 -1.37
N ILE A 51 -14.66 8.18 -0.77
CA ILE A 51 -13.59 8.89 -1.48
C ILE A 51 -13.06 8.02 -2.63
N TYR A 52 -12.80 6.74 -2.35
CA TYR A 52 -12.27 5.85 -3.36
C TYR A 52 -13.33 5.43 -4.38
N GLU A 53 -14.57 5.20 -3.95
CA GLU A 53 -15.70 4.94 -4.84
C GLU A 53 -15.95 6.06 -5.85
N ASN A 54 -15.99 7.32 -5.39
CA ASN A 54 -16.15 8.48 -6.27
C ASN A 54 -15.00 8.57 -7.28
N TYR A 55 -13.77 8.28 -6.86
CA TYR A 55 -12.63 8.23 -7.76
C TYR A 55 -12.77 7.13 -8.81
N LEU A 56 -13.04 5.88 -8.39
CA LEU A 56 -13.17 4.76 -9.31
C LEU A 56 -14.29 4.97 -10.33
N ASN A 57 -15.46 5.46 -9.91
CA ASN A 57 -16.57 5.72 -10.84
C ASN A 57 -16.25 6.78 -11.89
N ASN A 58 -15.37 7.74 -11.59
CA ASN A 58 -14.98 8.79 -12.53
C ASN A 58 -13.85 8.39 -13.47
N PHE A 59 -12.90 7.55 -13.01
CA PHE A 59 -11.67 7.25 -13.76
C PHE A 59 -11.54 5.79 -14.21
N PHE A 60 -12.14 4.85 -13.49
CA PHE A 60 -12.05 3.39 -13.70
C PHE A 60 -13.40 2.69 -13.46
N PRO A 61 -14.49 3.09 -14.15
CA PRO A 61 -15.82 2.58 -13.85
C PRO A 61 -15.97 1.07 -14.12
N ASN A 62 -15.16 0.51 -15.02
CA ASN A 62 -15.22 -0.91 -15.36
C ASN A 62 -14.63 -1.79 -14.26
N GLU A 63 -13.61 -1.29 -13.56
CA GLU A 63 -12.91 -1.98 -12.47
C GLU A 63 -13.55 -1.72 -11.11
N ALA A 64 -14.38 -0.67 -11.00
CA ALA A 64 -14.91 -0.14 -9.76
C ALA A 64 -15.58 -1.19 -8.87
N ALA A 65 -16.46 -2.03 -9.43
CA ALA A 65 -17.20 -3.02 -8.66
C ALA A 65 -16.28 -4.04 -7.95
N GLN A 66 -15.33 -4.60 -8.69
CA GLN A 66 -14.39 -5.59 -8.16
C GLN A 66 -13.40 -4.93 -7.17
N GLU A 67 -12.89 -3.76 -7.52
CA GLU A 67 -11.91 -3.08 -6.68
C GLU A 67 -12.52 -2.56 -5.37
N LEU A 68 -13.78 -2.13 -5.38
CA LEU A 68 -14.49 -1.76 -4.14
C LEU A 68 -14.74 -2.97 -3.24
N ALA A 69 -15.03 -4.15 -3.81
CA ALA A 69 -15.12 -5.37 -3.01
C ALA A 69 -13.77 -5.72 -2.35
N ASN A 70 -12.67 -5.55 -3.08
CA ASN A 70 -11.32 -5.72 -2.51
C ASN A 70 -11.09 -4.69 -1.38
N PHE A 71 -11.38 -3.41 -1.62
CA PHE A 71 -11.26 -2.36 -0.63
C PHE A 71 -12.05 -2.66 0.65
N ASP A 72 -13.31 -3.10 0.52
CA ASP A 72 -14.19 -3.44 1.64
C ASP A 72 -13.64 -4.61 2.47
N SER A 73 -12.92 -5.54 1.84
CA SER A 73 -12.20 -6.61 2.55
C SER A 73 -10.92 -6.12 3.24
N GLU A 74 -10.20 -5.17 2.63
CA GLU A 74 -8.90 -4.67 3.12
C GLU A 74 -9.07 -3.67 4.27
N ILE A 75 -10.09 -2.82 4.21
CA ILE A 75 -10.25 -1.67 5.12
C ILE A 75 -10.28 -2.08 6.60
N THR A 76 -10.79 -3.27 6.92
CA THR A 76 -10.84 -3.78 8.30
C THR A 76 -9.49 -4.28 8.81
N HIS A 77 -8.54 -4.54 7.92
CA HIS A 77 -7.22 -5.09 8.23
C HIS A 77 -6.08 -4.07 8.17
N VAL A 78 -6.34 -2.87 7.65
CA VAL A 78 -5.37 -1.76 7.59
C VAL A 78 -5.28 -1.06 8.94
N VAL A 79 -4.11 -1.12 9.58
CA VAL A 79 -3.86 -0.53 10.90
C VAL A 79 -2.57 0.28 10.94
N ALA A 80 -2.55 1.35 11.73
CA ALA A 80 -1.34 2.12 12.00
C ALA A 80 -0.67 1.60 13.29
N LEU A 81 0.58 1.14 13.20
CA LEU A 81 1.34 0.61 14.32
C LEU A 81 2.51 1.54 14.68
N SER A 82 2.91 1.55 15.95
CA SER A 82 4.19 2.16 16.34
C SER A 82 5.36 1.28 15.88
N ASN A 83 6.56 1.84 15.76
CA ASN A 83 7.77 1.09 15.37
C ASN A 83 8.00 -0.16 16.23
N LYS A 84 7.74 -0.03 17.54
CA LYS A 84 7.84 -1.16 18.48
C LYS A 84 6.82 -2.24 18.13
N ASP A 85 5.56 -1.86 17.92
CA ASP A 85 4.48 -2.81 17.60
C ASP A 85 4.67 -3.45 16.22
N VAL A 86 5.21 -2.71 15.25
CA VAL A 86 5.61 -3.24 13.93
C VAL A 86 6.66 -4.33 14.11
N SER A 87 7.73 -4.04 14.85
CA SER A 87 8.85 -4.97 15.06
C SER A 87 8.37 -6.28 15.69
N VAL A 88 7.55 -6.17 16.75
CA VAL A 88 6.93 -7.32 17.42
C VAL A 88 6.07 -8.11 16.44
N TRP A 89 5.18 -7.44 15.72
CA TRP A 89 4.25 -8.10 14.80
C TRP A 89 4.95 -8.81 13.65
N LEU A 90 6.00 -8.22 13.07
CA LEU A 90 6.80 -8.83 11.99
C LEU A 90 7.48 -10.12 12.46
N LEU A 91 8.04 -10.11 13.68
CA LEU A 91 8.68 -11.27 14.28
C LEU A 91 7.68 -12.39 14.57
N GLU A 92 6.55 -12.07 15.23
CA GLU A 92 5.51 -13.05 15.58
C GLU A 92 4.92 -13.74 14.34
N ASN A 93 4.78 -13.01 13.24
CA ASN A 93 4.21 -13.53 11.99
C ASN A 93 5.26 -14.09 11.02
N GLN A 94 6.54 -14.09 11.42
CA GLN A 94 7.68 -14.53 10.62
C GLN A 94 7.64 -13.93 9.21
N VAL A 95 7.41 -12.62 9.13
CA VAL A 95 7.32 -11.90 7.87
C VAL A 95 8.71 -11.84 7.23
N LYS A 96 8.82 -12.36 6.01
CA LYS A 96 10.09 -12.39 5.27
C LYS A 96 10.18 -11.32 4.18
N LEU A 97 9.03 -10.89 3.65
CA LEU A 97 8.95 -9.95 2.55
C LEU A 97 7.71 -9.07 2.70
N LEU A 98 7.88 -7.77 2.43
CA LEU A 98 6.79 -6.81 2.34
C LEU A 98 6.74 -6.25 0.93
N GLN A 99 5.57 -5.77 0.52
CA GLN A 99 5.42 -4.87 -0.61
C GLN A 99 4.85 -3.55 -0.13
N SER A 100 5.53 -2.47 -0.49
CA SER A 100 5.04 -1.10 -0.32
C SER A 100 4.17 -0.75 -1.52
N ASP A 101 2.98 -0.20 -1.29
CA ASP A 101 2.08 0.21 -2.37
C ASP A 101 2.57 1.45 -3.12
N ILE A 102 3.08 2.43 -2.38
CA ILE A 102 3.79 3.61 -2.86
C ILE A 102 5.24 3.61 -2.32
N ASN A 103 5.97 4.74 -2.37
CA ASN A 103 7.36 4.83 -1.94
C ASN A 103 7.50 4.39 -0.48
N GLU A 104 8.47 3.51 -0.19
CA GLU A 104 8.63 2.90 1.13
C GLU A 104 8.99 3.88 2.25
N THR A 105 9.43 5.10 1.89
CA THR A 105 9.79 6.16 2.83
C THR A 105 8.68 7.19 3.03
N ASP A 106 7.54 7.03 2.35
CA ASP A 106 6.37 7.89 2.57
C ASP A 106 5.54 7.41 3.77
N LYS A 107 5.21 8.34 4.67
CA LYS A 107 4.30 8.10 5.82
C LYS A 107 2.90 7.61 5.45
N ASP A 108 2.56 7.73 4.17
CA ASP A 108 1.26 7.40 3.59
C ASP A 108 1.25 6.01 2.92
N ALA A 109 2.40 5.33 2.89
CA ALA A 109 2.53 3.97 2.35
C ALA A 109 1.84 2.95 3.26
N ILE A 110 1.16 1.98 2.64
CA ILE A 110 0.60 0.81 3.32
C ILE A 110 1.37 -0.41 2.85
N PHE A 111 1.97 -1.10 3.82
CA PHE A 111 2.77 -2.29 3.56
C PHE A 111 1.89 -3.54 3.64
N LYS A 112 2.00 -4.44 2.66
CA LYS A 112 1.37 -5.76 2.68
C LYS A 112 2.41 -6.86 2.80
N VAL A 113 2.06 -7.95 3.48
CA VAL A 113 2.92 -9.15 3.51
C VAL A 113 2.82 -9.86 2.18
N LEU A 114 3.98 -10.19 1.60
CA LEU A 114 4.10 -11.13 0.50
C LEU A 114 4.56 -12.48 1.03
N HIS A 115 3.83 -13.53 0.66
CA HIS A 115 4.22 -14.89 0.97
C HIS A 115 5.18 -15.39 -0.09
N ILE A 116 6.32 -15.90 0.37
CA ILE A 116 7.29 -16.63 -0.44
C ILE A 116 7.31 -18.09 0.03
N ALA A 117 7.65 -19.01 -0.86
CA ALA A 117 7.65 -20.44 -0.51
C ALA A 117 8.75 -20.75 0.52
N ASP A 118 8.53 -21.82 1.29
CA ASP A 118 9.55 -22.29 2.25
C ASP A 118 10.81 -22.73 1.49
N GLY A 119 11.96 -22.21 1.91
CA GLY A 119 13.25 -22.46 1.26
C GLY A 119 13.67 -21.42 0.21
N GLU A 120 12.79 -20.52 -0.20
CA GLU A 120 13.15 -19.41 -1.08
C GLU A 120 13.91 -18.32 -0.32
N ASN A 121 14.89 -17.70 -0.98
CA ASN A 121 15.63 -16.56 -0.45
C ASN A 121 14.82 -15.26 -0.68
N PRO A 122 14.38 -14.55 0.39
CA PRO A 122 13.65 -13.29 0.25
C PRO A 122 14.41 -12.23 -0.56
N ASP A 123 15.74 -12.25 -0.50
CA ASP A 123 16.59 -11.25 -1.16
C ASP A 123 16.46 -11.30 -2.68
N ALA A 124 16.07 -12.46 -3.25
CA ALA A 124 15.84 -12.62 -4.68
C ALA A 124 14.61 -11.86 -5.20
N TYR A 125 13.72 -11.44 -4.30
CA TYR A 125 12.49 -10.71 -4.62
C TYR A 125 12.59 -9.22 -4.33
N LEU A 126 13.70 -8.77 -3.73
CA LEU A 126 13.92 -7.37 -3.43
C LEU A 126 14.20 -6.62 -4.72
N GLU A 127 13.51 -5.51 -4.91
CA GLU A 127 13.74 -4.63 -6.06
C GLU A 127 14.81 -3.59 -5.71
N GLU A 128 15.75 -3.36 -6.64
CA GLU A 128 16.83 -2.37 -6.52
C GLU A 128 16.30 -0.92 -6.47
N GLU A 129 17.21 0.06 -6.42
CA GLU A 129 16.85 1.48 -6.44
C GLU A 129 16.13 1.87 -7.75
N GLY A 130 14.98 2.52 -7.60
CA GLY A 130 14.11 2.94 -8.70
C GLY A 130 12.68 2.41 -8.54
N GLY A 131 11.70 3.26 -8.84
CA GLY A 131 10.28 2.91 -8.69
C GLY A 131 9.72 3.19 -7.29
N PHE A 132 8.65 3.96 -7.24
CA PHE A 132 7.90 4.31 -6.04
C PHE A 132 6.64 3.47 -5.86
N ILE A 133 6.38 2.42 -6.67
CA ILE A 133 5.06 1.77 -6.68
C ILE A 133 5.20 0.25 -6.67
N LEU A 134 4.45 -0.38 -5.77
CA LEU A 134 4.40 -1.84 -5.60
C LEU A 134 5.78 -2.47 -5.41
N LYS A 135 6.65 -1.79 -4.66
CA LYS A 135 8.04 -2.19 -4.45
C LYS A 135 8.17 -3.23 -3.35
N ASN A 136 8.88 -4.31 -3.64
CA ASN A 136 9.20 -5.32 -2.65
C ASN A 136 10.38 -4.87 -1.77
N ILE A 137 10.20 -4.95 -0.45
CA ILE A 137 11.18 -4.47 0.53
C ILE A 137 11.41 -5.48 1.65
N SER A 138 12.58 -5.36 2.27
CA SER A 138 12.90 -6.06 3.51
C SER A 138 12.04 -5.50 4.66
N PRO A 139 11.48 -6.35 5.53
CA PRO A 139 10.77 -5.92 6.73
C PRO A 139 11.59 -5.00 7.66
N LEU A 140 12.93 -5.12 7.62
CA LEU A 140 13.83 -4.29 8.40
C LEU A 140 13.83 -2.82 7.96
N LYS A 141 13.40 -2.49 6.73
CA LYS A 141 13.35 -1.09 6.28
C LYS A 141 12.29 -0.25 6.99
N ILE A 142 11.23 -0.89 7.51
CA ILE A 142 10.08 -0.17 8.06
C ILE A 142 10.13 0.00 9.59
N VAL A 143 11.03 -0.70 10.29
CA VAL A 143 11.09 -0.65 11.76
C VAL A 143 11.69 0.67 12.29
N ASP A 144 12.50 1.35 11.48
CA ASP A 144 13.22 2.57 11.87
C ASP A 144 12.60 3.85 11.31
N LEU A 145 11.43 3.77 10.65
CA LEU A 145 10.77 4.93 10.09
C LEU A 145 10.34 5.92 11.20
N PRO A 146 10.48 7.24 11.01
CA PRO A 146 10.25 8.21 12.09
C PRO A 146 8.76 8.46 12.41
N TYR A 147 7.86 7.61 11.91
CA TYR A 147 6.41 7.76 12.00
C TYR A 147 5.72 6.41 12.14
N ARG A 148 4.44 6.42 12.50
CA ARG A 148 3.62 5.20 12.55
C ARG A 148 3.52 4.56 11.18
N VAL A 149 3.66 3.24 11.13
CA VAL A 149 3.63 2.47 9.89
C VAL A 149 2.24 1.91 9.66
N TRP A 150 1.73 2.05 8.45
CA TRP A 150 0.47 1.44 8.05
C TRP A 150 0.72 0.04 7.48
N LEU A 151 0.05 -0.96 8.06
CA LEU A 151 0.15 -2.36 7.62
C LEU A 151 -1.23 -2.87 7.24
N ASN A 152 -1.33 -3.50 6.07
CA ASN A 152 -2.46 -4.34 5.73
C ASN A 152 -2.20 -5.77 6.23
N LYS A 153 -2.92 -6.17 7.28
CA LYS A 153 -2.75 -7.48 7.92
C LYS A 153 -3.54 -8.60 7.25
N SER A 154 -4.34 -8.33 6.22
CA SER A 154 -5.25 -9.33 5.60
C SER A 154 -4.50 -10.56 5.08
N SER A 155 -3.33 -10.36 4.49
CA SER A 155 -2.52 -11.45 3.95
C SER A 155 -1.82 -12.29 5.04
N ALA A 156 -1.57 -11.75 6.23
CA ALA A 156 -0.95 -12.52 7.32
C ALA A 156 -1.88 -13.61 7.86
N TYR A 157 -3.20 -13.36 7.88
CA TYR A 157 -4.20 -14.32 8.37
C TYR A 157 -4.46 -15.50 7.42
N ALA A 158 -4.08 -15.40 6.15
CA ALA A 158 -4.22 -16.49 5.18
C ALA A 158 -3.36 -17.72 5.53
N LYS A 159 -2.34 -17.59 6.41
CA LYS A 159 -1.56 -18.73 6.93
C LYS A 159 -2.32 -19.61 7.92
N ASN A 160 -3.36 -19.08 8.58
CA ASN A 160 -4.13 -19.83 9.60
C ASN A 160 -5.28 -20.65 9.01
N VAL A 161 -5.44 -20.66 7.69
CA VAL A 161 -6.39 -21.52 6.98
C VAL A 161 -5.59 -22.57 6.21
N ARG A 162 -4.99 -23.51 6.94
CA ARG A 162 -4.66 -24.83 6.38
C ARG A 162 -5.64 -25.82 6.99
N LEU A 163 -6.59 -26.28 6.16
CA LEU A 163 -7.35 -27.52 6.36
C LEU A 163 -6.39 -28.70 6.35
#